data_AF-A0A9D8WPD1-F1
#
_entry.id   AF-A0A9D8WPD1-F1
#
_cell.length_a   1.000
_cell.length_b   1.000
_cell.length_c   1.000
_cell.angle_alpha   90.00
_cell.angle_beta   90.00
_cell.angle_gamma   90.00
#
_symmetry.space_group_name_H-M   'P 1'
#
loop_
_entity.id
_entity.type
_entity.pdbx_description
1 polymer ?
#
loop_
_entity_poly.entity_id
_entity_poly.type
_entity_poly.pdbx_seq_one_letter_code
_entity_poly.pdbx_strand_id
1 'polypeptide(L)'
;MRKSIFYLLAASVLVVTSSCSSTMGQLSASNFEVTPNPMETQAGKVTVTINGKFPAKYMKKNAIVTITPELRGSNGYNLRAEEGTSFQGEKVRNNFQTISYINGGNFTMRQSFDYTDALHRSDLYLNIVAKQGKKETKQPLVRVASGIIATSELYQKALTSEMPCIAPDSFQRVTSQKMEAQVKFLVNQANLRKSELASNSVKDFVEMLRKINREHESLNLKNVEVLGYASPEGDYAVNDRLANQRQSVSEDFVKGQMKQARVSGDVTSRYTAEDWDGFQKLVAASNIQDKDVILRVLSMYQDPEQREQQIRNMSEGFRELADGILPELRRARMIINYETVGRSDEQLKQQFAADPTKLTLDELLYTATLEENPADREEIYKKAAELYPKDYRAKNNIGVMEMIRGNELSALDNFQEAMDKGKQPEAYANMAMMALQHGGLETAEEYLSNATGASGMNRVLGTLNIAKGNYSLAQQNLTGEKSNMAALAQILNKDYSAATQTLAGIDKGDALTDYLRALLLARTGQADKATEFLRKAAFADPSLAAFSDRDIEMQNVKK
;
A
#
# COMPACT_ATOMS: atom_id res chain seq x y z
N MET A 1 -40.54 -16.45 -37.85
CA MET A 1 -41.27 -17.18 -36.79
C MET A 1 -40.76 -18.61 -36.71
N ARG A 2 -39.85 -18.92 -35.78
CA ARG A 2 -39.41 -20.29 -35.48
C ARG A 2 -39.30 -20.40 -33.95
N LYS A 3 -39.92 -21.46 -33.42
CA LYS A 3 -40.28 -21.67 -32.02
C LYS A 3 -39.06 -22.02 -31.17
N SER A 4 -38.94 -21.37 -30.01
CA SER A 4 -38.04 -21.72 -28.93
C SER A 4 -38.49 -23.01 -28.25
N ILE A 5 -37.59 -23.98 -28.12
CA ILE A 5 -37.80 -25.23 -27.38
C ILE A 5 -37.28 -25.01 -25.96
N PHE A 6 -38.20 -24.87 -25.02
CA PHE A 6 -37.96 -25.03 -23.59
C PHE A 6 -37.94 -26.53 -23.29
N TYR A 7 -36.82 -27.04 -22.77
CA TYR A 7 -36.78 -28.37 -22.16
C TYR A 7 -37.39 -28.29 -20.76
N LEU A 8 -38.69 -28.57 -20.67
CA LEU A 8 -39.39 -28.92 -19.44
C LEU A 8 -38.94 -30.34 -19.02
N LEU A 9 -38.27 -30.44 -17.87
CA LEU A 9 -38.00 -31.72 -17.21
C LEU A 9 -39.35 -32.32 -16.76
N ALA A 10 -39.72 -33.45 -17.35
CA ALA A 10 -40.94 -34.17 -17.02
C ALA A 10 -40.85 -34.74 -15.59
N ALA A 11 -41.78 -34.33 -14.73
CA ALA A 11 -42.02 -34.93 -13.43
C ALA A 11 -42.61 -36.34 -13.61
N SER A 12 -41.77 -37.36 -13.45
CA SER A 12 -42.25 -38.74 -13.29
C SER A 12 -42.78 -38.93 -11.87
N VAL A 13 -44.10 -38.93 -11.73
CA VAL A 13 -44.81 -39.35 -10.52
C VAL A 13 -44.49 -40.82 -10.26
N LEU A 14 -43.73 -41.09 -9.19
CA LEU A 14 -43.46 -42.46 -8.74
C LEU A 14 -44.68 -42.97 -7.97
N VAL A 15 -45.38 -43.94 -8.56
CA VAL A 15 -46.37 -44.76 -7.85
C VAL A 15 -45.62 -45.59 -6.80
N VAL A 16 -45.91 -45.34 -5.52
CA VAL A 16 -45.37 -46.09 -4.39
C VAL A 16 -46.07 -47.45 -4.31
N THR A 17 -45.50 -48.47 -4.95
CA THR A 17 -45.82 -49.85 -4.58
C THR A 17 -44.99 -50.22 -3.36
N SER A 18 -45.68 -50.46 -2.24
CA SER A 18 -45.11 -50.96 -0.99
C SER A 18 -44.47 -52.34 -1.17
N SER A 19 -43.17 -52.37 -1.45
CA SER A 19 -42.36 -53.57 -1.31
C SER A 19 -41.55 -53.48 -0.02
N CYS A 20 -41.83 -54.38 0.93
CA CYS A 20 -41.02 -54.64 2.10
C CYS A 20 -39.67 -55.25 1.67
N SER A 21 -38.77 -54.42 1.11
CA SER A 21 -37.38 -54.82 0.99
C SER A 21 -36.69 -54.67 2.35
N SER A 22 -35.92 -55.69 2.75
CA SER A 22 -35.12 -55.72 3.99
C SER A 22 -33.88 -54.82 3.93
N THR A 23 -33.64 -54.16 2.80
CA THR A 23 -32.52 -53.28 2.52
C THR A 23 -32.91 -51.81 2.68
N MET A 24 -31.99 -50.99 3.18
CA MET A 24 -32.15 -49.52 3.20
C MET A 24 -32.37 -49.01 1.76
N GLY A 25 -33.27 -48.04 1.59
CA GLY A 25 -33.44 -47.34 0.31
C GLY A 25 -32.19 -46.55 -0.07
N GLN A 26 -32.15 -46.03 -1.30
CA GLN A 26 -31.06 -45.15 -1.77
C GLN A 26 -31.45 -43.68 -1.62
N LEU A 27 -30.47 -42.84 -1.32
CA LEU A 27 -30.62 -41.38 -1.42
C LEU A 27 -30.25 -40.93 -2.83
N SER A 28 -30.87 -39.85 -3.27
CA SER A 28 -30.70 -39.26 -4.60
C SER A 28 -30.35 -37.78 -4.48
N ALA A 29 -29.98 -37.14 -5.59
CA ALA A 29 -29.60 -35.72 -5.59
C ALA A 29 -30.70 -34.82 -5.00
N SER A 30 -31.98 -35.13 -5.20
CA SER A 30 -33.10 -34.35 -4.65
C SER A 30 -33.21 -34.39 -3.12
N ASN A 31 -32.41 -35.22 -2.44
CA ASN A 31 -32.32 -35.25 -0.99
C ASN A 31 -31.34 -34.22 -0.44
N PHE A 32 -30.59 -33.52 -1.29
CA PHE A 32 -29.52 -32.62 -0.90
C PHE A 32 -29.64 -31.29 -1.62
N GLU A 33 -29.31 -30.23 -0.90
CA GLU A 33 -29.13 -28.88 -1.42
C GLU A 33 -27.74 -28.41 -1.02
N VAL A 34 -26.96 -27.93 -1.99
CA VAL A 34 -25.59 -27.47 -1.79
C VAL A 34 -25.52 -25.97 -2.01
N THR A 35 -24.85 -25.28 -1.08
CA THR A 35 -24.63 -23.83 -1.17
C THR A 35 -23.15 -23.52 -0.94
N PRO A 36 -22.48 -22.79 -1.84
CA PRO A 36 -22.97 -22.34 -3.16
C PRO A 36 -23.05 -23.49 -4.19
N ASN A 37 -23.87 -23.32 -5.23
CA ASN A 37 -23.94 -24.21 -6.41
C ASN A 37 -24.20 -23.37 -7.68
N PRO A 38 -23.26 -23.24 -8.63
CA PRO A 38 -21.93 -23.85 -8.67
C PRO A 38 -21.08 -23.56 -7.43
N MET A 39 -20.15 -24.45 -7.12
CA MET A 39 -19.21 -24.22 -6.02
C MET A 39 -18.27 -23.07 -6.39
N GLU A 40 -17.62 -22.44 -5.42
CA GLU A 40 -16.73 -21.29 -5.67
C GLU A 40 -15.49 -21.39 -4.79
N THR A 41 -14.35 -20.96 -5.32
CA THR A 41 -13.11 -20.82 -4.55
C THR A 41 -13.14 -19.54 -3.74
N GLN A 42 -12.81 -19.66 -2.46
CA GLN A 42 -12.59 -18.53 -1.57
C GLN A 42 -11.40 -18.87 -0.67
N ALA A 43 -10.40 -18.00 -0.66
CA ALA A 43 -9.18 -18.18 0.10
C ALA A 43 -8.45 -19.52 -0.14
N GLY A 44 -8.30 -19.91 -1.41
CA GLY A 44 -7.66 -21.17 -1.78
C GLY A 44 -8.46 -22.42 -1.37
N LYS A 45 -9.74 -22.28 -1.00
CA LYS A 45 -10.60 -23.37 -0.54
C LYS A 45 -11.92 -23.39 -1.26
N VAL A 46 -12.47 -24.60 -1.44
CA VAL A 46 -13.83 -24.84 -1.91
C VAL A 46 -14.66 -25.23 -0.70
N THR A 47 -15.39 -24.26 -0.15
CA THR A 47 -16.25 -24.49 1.03
C THR A 47 -17.70 -24.60 0.60
N VAL A 48 -18.35 -25.69 1.01
CA VAL A 48 -19.76 -25.96 0.72
C VAL A 48 -20.52 -26.28 1.99
N THR A 49 -21.77 -25.82 2.03
CA THR A 49 -22.77 -26.28 3.00
C THR A 49 -23.72 -27.23 2.27
N ILE A 50 -23.87 -28.45 2.78
CA ILE A 50 -24.76 -29.47 2.23
C ILE A 50 -25.90 -29.66 3.23
N ASN A 51 -27.09 -29.23 2.85
CA ASN A 51 -28.33 -29.45 3.58
C ASN A 51 -28.96 -30.73 3.05
N GLY A 52 -29.08 -31.75 3.90
CA GLY A 52 -29.61 -33.05 3.53
C GLY A 52 -30.92 -33.37 4.24
N LYS A 53 -31.77 -34.15 3.57
CA LYS A 53 -33.03 -34.66 4.11
C LYS A 53 -33.12 -36.17 3.96
N PHE A 54 -33.18 -36.86 5.10
CA PHE A 54 -33.57 -38.26 5.17
C PHE A 54 -35.10 -38.36 5.05
N PRO A 55 -35.63 -39.11 4.06
CA PRO A 55 -37.06 -39.34 3.92
C PRO A 55 -37.67 -40.07 5.13
N ALA A 56 -38.97 -39.89 5.33
CA ALA A 56 -39.75 -40.76 6.21
C ALA A 56 -39.53 -42.24 5.82
N LYS A 57 -39.41 -43.10 6.83
CA LYS A 57 -39.18 -44.56 6.71
C LYS A 57 -37.84 -44.97 6.08
N TYR A 58 -36.93 -44.03 5.82
CA TYR A 58 -35.58 -44.31 5.33
C TYR A 58 -34.68 -44.90 6.41
N MET A 59 -34.43 -44.16 7.50
CA MET A 59 -33.46 -44.55 8.55
C MET A 59 -34.02 -45.70 9.39
N LYS A 60 -33.62 -46.94 9.10
CA LYS A 60 -34.02 -48.10 9.93
C LYS A 60 -33.54 -47.90 11.37
N LYS A 61 -34.36 -48.30 12.34
CA LYS A 61 -34.10 -48.02 13.76
C LYS A 61 -32.74 -48.55 14.25
N ASN A 62 -32.22 -49.62 13.66
CA ASN A 62 -30.92 -50.21 14.01
C ASN A 62 -29.82 -49.95 12.96
N ALA A 63 -29.95 -48.88 12.16
CA ALA A 63 -29.00 -48.52 11.12
C ALA A 63 -28.14 -47.30 11.49
N ILE A 64 -26.95 -47.25 10.90
CA ILE A 64 -26.05 -46.11 10.87
C ILE A 64 -25.84 -45.76 9.39
N VAL A 65 -25.87 -44.48 9.05
CA VAL A 65 -25.51 -43.99 7.71
C VAL A 65 -24.37 -43.00 7.85
N THR A 66 -23.29 -43.25 7.13
CA THR A 66 -22.15 -42.34 7.02
C THR A 66 -22.15 -41.72 5.63
N ILE A 67 -22.05 -40.40 5.57
CA ILE A 67 -21.98 -39.61 4.34
C ILE A 67 -20.62 -38.93 4.29
N THR A 68 -19.82 -39.25 3.28
CA THR A 68 -18.51 -38.60 3.05
C THR A 68 -18.57 -37.81 1.74
N PRO A 69 -18.42 -36.48 1.76
CA PRO A 69 -18.29 -35.69 0.55
C PRO A 69 -16.96 -35.96 -0.18
N GLU A 70 -16.98 -35.91 -1.50
CA GLU A 70 -15.79 -35.98 -2.34
C GLU A 70 -15.93 -35.14 -3.61
N LEU A 71 -14.88 -34.39 -3.96
CA LEU A 71 -14.77 -33.72 -5.24
C LEU A 71 -14.21 -34.70 -6.26
N ARG A 72 -14.82 -34.74 -7.44
CA ARG A 72 -14.35 -35.57 -8.56
C ARG A 72 -14.07 -34.70 -9.77
N GLY A 73 -12.79 -34.63 -10.13
CA GLY A 73 -12.30 -33.93 -11.30
C GLY A 73 -12.53 -34.72 -12.59
N SER A 74 -12.78 -33.99 -13.67
CA SER A 74 -12.92 -34.57 -15.02
C SER A 74 -11.65 -35.29 -15.53
N ASN A 75 -10.50 -35.03 -14.93
CA ASN A 75 -9.22 -35.70 -15.16
C ASN A 75 -9.05 -37.02 -14.38
N GLY A 76 -10.07 -37.46 -13.64
CA GLY A 76 -10.02 -38.65 -12.78
C GLY A 76 -9.42 -38.42 -11.39
N TYR A 77 -8.96 -37.20 -11.09
CA TYR A 77 -8.53 -36.83 -9.75
C TYR A 77 -9.74 -36.79 -8.80
N ASN A 78 -9.63 -37.46 -7.65
CA ASN A 78 -10.70 -37.46 -6.65
C ASN A 78 -10.12 -37.02 -5.31
N LEU A 79 -10.73 -36.00 -4.70
CA LEU A 79 -10.39 -35.54 -3.37
C LEU A 79 -11.55 -35.83 -2.43
N ARG A 80 -11.38 -36.84 -1.58
CA ARG A 80 -12.38 -37.25 -0.59
C ARG A 80 -12.10 -36.56 0.74
N ALA A 81 -13.16 -36.13 1.43
CA ALA A 81 -13.05 -35.63 2.79
C ALA A 81 -12.46 -36.72 3.70
N GLU A 82 -11.57 -36.34 4.61
CA GLU A 82 -10.90 -37.28 5.52
C GLU A 82 -11.91 -38.03 6.39
N GLU A 83 -12.95 -37.32 6.86
CA GLU A 83 -14.00 -37.86 7.69
C GLU A 83 -15.39 -37.70 7.06
N GLY A 84 -16.28 -38.66 7.33
CA GLY A 84 -17.69 -38.59 6.96
C GLY A 84 -18.59 -38.34 8.16
N THR A 85 -19.71 -37.65 7.96
CA THR A 85 -20.71 -37.45 9.02
C THR A 85 -21.59 -38.69 9.15
N SER A 86 -21.70 -39.21 10.37
CA SER A 86 -22.53 -40.38 10.68
C SER A 86 -23.83 -39.99 11.36
N PHE A 87 -24.90 -40.69 11.00
CA PHE A 87 -26.26 -40.55 11.53
C PHE A 87 -26.77 -41.92 11.97
N GLN A 88 -27.62 -41.98 12.99
CA GLN A 88 -28.08 -43.24 13.55
C GLN A 88 -29.60 -43.33 13.67
N GLY A 89 -30.12 -44.55 13.63
CA GLY A 89 -31.51 -44.85 13.97
C GLY A 89 -31.75 -44.96 15.48
N GLU A 90 -33.02 -44.89 15.87
CA GLU A 90 -33.52 -44.81 17.26
C GLU A 90 -33.07 -45.94 18.22
N LYS A 91 -32.62 -47.10 17.72
CA LYS A 91 -32.18 -48.26 18.51
C LYS A 91 -30.66 -48.43 18.55
N VAL A 92 -29.90 -47.58 17.86
CA VAL A 92 -28.43 -47.59 17.91
C VAL A 92 -27.98 -46.82 19.15
N ARG A 93 -27.01 -47.37 19.89
CA ARG A 93 -26.47 -46.79 21.13
C ARG A 93 -25.10 -46.12 20.92
N ASN A 94 -24.96 -45.35 19.84
CA ASN A 94 -23.80 -44.47 19.59
C ASN A 94 -24.19 -43.02 19.90
N ASN A 95 -23.25 -42.09 19.75
CA ASN A 95 -23.46 -40.66 19.97
C ASN A 95 -23.64 -39.86 18.65
N PHE A 96 -24.13 -40.50 17.59
CA PHE A 96 -24.44 -39.82 16.33
C PHE A 96 -25.80 -39.15 16.39
N GLN A 97 -26.04 -38.17 15.52
CA GLN A 97 -27.36 -37.54 15.39
C GLN A 97 -28.41 -38.62 15.07
N THR A 98 -29.44 -38.69 15.90
CA THR A 98 -30.52 -39.69 15.75
C THR A 98 -31.57 -39.18 14.76
N ILE A 99 -31.91 -40.01 13.77
CA ILE A 99 -32.91 -39.72 12.73
C ILE A 99 -34.14 -40.60 12.96
N SER A 100 -35.34 -39.99 13.00
CA SER A 100 -36.58 -40.72 13.23
C SER A 100 -36.91 -41.63 12.06
N TYR A 101 -37.28 -42.87 12.35
CA TYR A 101 -37.78 -43.77 11.30
C TYR A 101 -39.10 -43.26 10.72
N ILE A 102 -40.00 -42.72 11.54
CA ILE A 102 -41.33 -42.32 11.09
C ILE A 102 -41.26 -41.01 10.32
N ASN A 103 -40.55 -40.02 10.88
CA ASN A 103 -40.59 -38.65 10.36
C ASN A 103 -39.42 -38.33 9.43
N GLY A 104 -38.37 -39.16 9.39
CA GLY A 104 -37.11 -38.81 8.74
C GLY A 104 -36.34 -37.77 9.57
N GLY A 105 -35.57 -36.92 8.89
CA GLY A 105 -34.85 -35.84 9.54
C GLY A 105 -34.02 -35.00 8.56
N ASN A 106 -33.79 -33.75 8.93
CA ASN A 106 -32.88 -32.86 8.21
C ASN A 106 -31.53 -32.81 8.92
N PHE A 107 -30.48 -32.51 8.17
CA PHE A 107 -29.16 -32.25 8.69
C PHE A 107 -28.43 -31.24 7.81
N THR A 108 -27.39 -30.65 8.37
CA THR A 108 -26.47 -29.78 7.67
C THR A 108 -25.06 -30.25 7.92
N MET A 109 -24.25 -30.34 6.87
CA MET A 109 -22.82 -30.56 6.96
C MET A 109 -22.09 -29.45 6.22
N ARG A 110 -20.95 -29.02 6.77
CA ARG A 110 -20.05 -28.08 6.13
C ARG A 110 -18.77 -28.82 5.78
N GLN A 111 -18.35 -28.72 4.53
CA GLN A 111 -17.11 -29.31 4.06
C GLN A 111 -16.25 -28.23 3.40
N SER A 112 -14.96 -28.27 3.67
CA SER A 112 -13.95 -27.47 2.98
C SER A 112 -12.94 -28.40 2.33
N PHE A 113 -12.53 -28.08 1.11
CA PHE A 113 -11.44 -28.74 0.40
C PHE A 113 -10.40 -27.69 0.03
N ASP A 114 -9.11 -28.00 0.17
CA ASP A 114 -8.07 -27.14 -0.37
C ASP A 114 -8.12 -27.21 -1.90
N TYR A 115 -8.16 -26.05 -2.54
CA TYR A 115 -8.24 -25.94 -3.97
C TYR A 115 -6.87 -26.23 -4.60
N THR A 116 -6.90 -26.94 -5.72
CA THR A 116 -5.76 -27.11 -6.62
C THR A 116 -6.27 -27.03 -8.04
N ASP A 117 -5.41 -26.68 -8.99
CA ASP A 117 -5.79 -26.61 -10.41
C ASP A 117 -6.32 -27.93 -10.99
N ALA A 118 -5.97 -29.07 -10.38
CA ALA A 118 -6.52 -30.37 -10.74
C ALA A 118 -8.03 -30.47 -10.45
N LEU A 119 -8.54 -29.67 -9.52
CA LEU A 119 -9.94 -29.64 -9.10
C LEU A 119 -10.80 -28.65 -9.89
N HIS A 120 -10.23 -27.72 -10.65
CA HIS A 120 -10.95 -26.64 -11.35
C HIS A 120 -12.26 -27.14 -12.01
N ARG A 121 -12.18 -28.24 -12.77
CA ARG A 121 -13.37 -28.89 -13.35
C ARG A 121 -13.76 -30.12 -12.55
N SER A 122 -14.38 -29.88 -11.39
CA SER A 122 -14.90 -30.94 -10.51
C SER A 122 -16.36 -30.75 -10.14
N ASP A 123 -17.00 -31.88 -9.85
CA ASP A 123 -18.34 -31.93 -9.27
C ASP A 123 -18.27 -32.50 -7.86
N LEU A 124 -19.26 -32.15 -7.03
CA LEU A 124 -19.38 -32.69 -5.68
C LEU A 124 -20.24 -33.95 -5.69
N TYR A 125 -19.68 -35.02 -5.12
CA TYR A 125 -20.36 -36.29 -4.91
C TYR A 125 -20.45 -36.63 -3.44
N LEU A 126 -21.48 -37.38 -3.07
CA LEU A 126 -21.63 -37.97 -1.76
C LEU A 126 -21.43 -39.48 -1.84
N ASN A 127 -20.46 -39.96 -1.07
CA ASN A 127 -20.25 -41.38 -0.81
C ASN A 127 -21.04 -41.78 0.43
N ILE A 128 -22.06 -42.62 0.25
CA ILE A 128 -23.03 -42.95 1.29
C ILE A 128 -22.91 -44.44 1.63
N VAL A 129 -22.56 -44.72 2.89
CA VAL A 129 -22.42 -46.08 3.42
C VAL A 129 -23.46 -46.29 4.51
N ALA A 130 -24.33 -47.28 4.31
CA ALA A 130 -25.35 -47.67 5.28
C ALA A 130 -24.95 -48.98 5.96
N LYS A 131 -24.98 -49.01 7.29
CA LYS A 131 -24.74 -50.20 8.11
C LYS A 131 -25.98 -50.51 8.93
N GLN A 132 -26.56 -51.69 8.73
CA GLN A 132 -27.71 -52.17 9.50
C GLN A 132 -27.32 -53.45 10.24
N GLY A 133 -27.11 -53.36 11.55
CA GLY A 133 -26.49 -54.44 12.33
C GLY A 133 -25.09 -54.76 11.80
N LYS A 134 -24.86 -55.99 11.34
CA LYS A 134 -23.58 -56.44 10.75
C LYS A 134 -23.46 -56.19 9.24
N LYS A 135 -24.56 -55.90 8.55
CA LYS A 135 -24.57 -55.74 7.09
C LYS A 135 -24.21 -54.30 6.72
N GLU A 136 -23.19 -54.14 5.88
CA GLU A 136 -22.81 -52.87 5.27
C GLU A 136 -23.28 -52.84 3.80
N THR A 137 -23.70 -51.67 3.32
CA THR A 137 -24.12 -51.46 1.94
C THR A 137 -23.67 -50.08 1.49
N LYS A 138 -22.86 -50.04 0.42
CA LYS A 138 -22.47 -48.79 -0.25
C LYS A 138 -23.52 -48.43 -1.28
N GLN A 139 -23.99 -47.19 -1.23
CA GLN A 139 -24.91 -46.68 -2.25
C GLN A 139 -24.12 -46.22 -3.49
N PRO A 140 -24.78 -46.13 -4.65
CA PRO A 140 -24.22 -45.38 -5.78
C PRO A 140 -23.87 -43.96 -5.35
N LEU A 141 -22.81 -43.42 -5.94
CA LEU A 141 -22.40 -42.04 -5.69
C LEU A 141 -23.48 -41.07 -6.15
N VAL A 142 -23.76 -40.09 -5.32
CA VAL A 142 -24.79 -39.09 -5.60
C VAL A 142 -24.12 -37.77 -5.96
N ARG A 143 -24.24 -37.33 -7.21
CA ARG A 143 -23.80 -35.99 -7.64
C ARG A 143 -24.75 -34.94 -7.05
N VAL A 144 -24.23 -33.98 -6.30
CA VAL A 144 -25.05 -33.00 -5.57
C VAL A 144 -24.72 -31.54 -5.91
N ALA A 145 -23.57 -31.25 -6.51
CA ALA A 145 -23.26 -29.94 -7.07
C ALA A 145 -22.39 -30.08 -8.33
N SER A 146 -22.42 -29.07 -9.20
CA SER A 146 -21.76 -29.10 -10.51
C SER A 146 -20.80 -27.92 -10.68
N GLY A 147 -19.54 -28.22 -10.98
CA GLY A 147 -18.50 -27.23 -11.30
C GLY A 147 -18.02 -26.37 -10.13
N ILE A 148 -16.87 -25.74 -10.35
CA ILE A 148 -16.22 -24.79 -9.45
C ILE A 148 -15.94 -23.51 -10.21
N ILE A 149 -16.36 -22.38 -9.65
CA ILE A 149 -15.96 -21.04 -10.05
C ILE A 149 -14.60 -20.75 -9.40
N ALA A 150 -13.55 -20.68 -10.22
CA ALA A 150 -12.17 -20.47 -9.77
C ALA A 150 -11.65 -19.05 -10.03
N THR A 151 -12.54 -18.09 -10.33
CA THR A 151 -12.17 -16.71 -10.70
C THR A 151 -11.29 -16.04 -9.63
N SER A 152 -11.52 -16.32 -8.35
CA SER A 152 -10.73 -15.69 -7.29
C SER A 152 -9.25 -16.07 -7.34
N GLU A 153 -8.89 -17.23 -7.90
CA GLU A 153 -7.51 -17.72 -8.04
C GLU A 153 -6.73 -17.01 -9.17
N LEU A 154 -7.41 -16.24 -10.03
CA LEU A 154 -6.75 -15.45 -11.08
C LEU A 154 -5.84 -14.35 -10.53
N TYR A 155 -5.88 -14.06 -9.22
CA TYR A 155 -4.96 -13.09 -8.60
C TYR A 155 -3.50 -13.47 -8.79
N GLN A 156 -3.16 -14.77 -8.79
CA GLN A 156 -1.78 -15.24 -9.00
C GLN A 156 -1.28 -14.86 -10.39
N LYS A 157 -2.13 -15.04 -11.42
CA LYS A 157 -1.82 -14.61 -12.77
C LYS A 157 -1.79 -13.09 -12.89
N ALA A 158 -2.76 -12.38 -12.28
CA ALA A 158 -2.77 -10.92 -12.28
C ALA A 158 -1.48 -10.34 -11.68
N LEU A 159 -0.95 -10.94 -10.61
CA LEU A 159 0.27 -10.50 -9.95
C LEU A 159 1.50 -10.54 -10.86
N THR A 160 1.56 -11.44 -11.85
CA THR A 160 2.66 -11.47 -12.84
C THR A 160 2.73 -10.23 -13.72
N SER A 161 1.61 -9.49 -13.84
CA SER A 161 1.52 -8.21 -14.57
C SER A 161 1.56 -6.99 -13.64
N GLU A 162 1.59 -7.19 -12.31
CA GLU A 162 1.62 -6.11 -11.34
C GLU A 162 3.05 -5.61 -11.14
N MET A 163 3.18 -4.28 -11.02
CA MET A 163 4.47 -3.66 -10.72
C MET A 163 4.85 -3.93 -9.26
N PRO A 164 6.01 -4.57 -8.98
CA PRO A 164 6.47 -4.75 -7.61
C PRO A 164 6.81 -3.41 -6.93
N CYS A 165 7.09 -3.45 -5.63
CA CYS A 165 7.42 -2.29 -4.80
C CYS A 165 8.85 -1.80 -5.09
N ILE A 166 8.98 -0.69 -5.82
CA ILE A 166 10.26 0.01 -6.01
C ILE A 166 10.57 0.83 -4.77
N ALA A 167 11.80 0.78 -4.27
CA ALA A 167 12.27 1.68 -3.25
C ALA A 167 12.74 2.98 -3.93
N PRO A 168 12.00 4.09 -3.78
CA PRO A 168 12.22 5.28 -4.59
C PRO A 168 13.50 6.02 -4.16
N ASP A 169 13.98 6.88 -5.06
CA ASP A 169 14.92 7.93 -4.68
C ASP A 169 14.23 9.00 -3.81
N SER A 170 15.03 9.83 -3.16
CA SER A 170 14.59 11.06 -2.48
C SER A 170 15.13 12.32 -3.16
N PHE A 171 15.48 12.22 -4.46
CA PHE A 171 16.13 13.29 -5.19
C PHE A 171 15.19 14.49 -5.33
N GLN A 172 15.63 15.62 -4.80
CA GLN A 172 14.98 16.91 -5.00
C GLN A 172 15.94 17.80 -5.77
N ARG A 173 15.59 18.08 -7.03
CA ARG A 173 16.45 18.93 -7.89
C ARG A 173 16.62 20.33 -7.32
N VAL A 174 15.62 20.87 -6.63
CA VAL A 174 15.68 22.20 -6.02
C VAL A 174 15.36 22.07 -4.54
N THR A 175 16.27 22.50 -3.67
CA THR A 175 16.03 22.55 -2.22
C THR A 175 16.24 23.96 -1.69
N SER A 176 15.32 24.43 -0.85
CA SER A 176 15.44 25.74 -0.22
C SER A 176 16.37 25.69 0.99
N GLN A 177 17.23 26.69 1.10
CA GLN A 177 18.22 26.85 2.14
C GLN A 177 18.15 28.26 2.72
N LYS A 178 18.56 28.38 3.99
CA LYS A 178 18.68 29.67 4.66
C LYS A 178 20.01 29.79 5.37
N MET A 179 20.60 30.98 5.32
CA MET A 179 21.79 31.32 6.07
C MET A 179 21.58 32.63 6.81
N GLU A 180 21.89 32.65 8.09
CA GLU A 180 21.64 33.80 8.94
C GLU A 180 22.93 34.36 9.51
N ALA A 181 23.04 35.68 9.49
CA ALA A 181 24.02 36.45 10.24
C ALA A 181 23.31 37.50 11.10
N GLN A 182 24.00 37.97 12.13
CA GLN A 182 23.49 39.03 12.99
C GLN A 182 24.57 40.05 13.32
N VAL A 183 24.14 41.29 13.52
CA VAL A 183 24.95 42.39 14.02
C VAL A 183 24.29 42.98 15.25
N LYS A 184 25.08 43.26 16.29
CA LYS A 184 24.59 43.83 17.54
C LYS A 184 24.83 45.33 17.61
N PHE A 185 23.92 46.02 18.27
CA PHE A 185 23.96 47.47 18.47
C PHE A 185 24.17 47.80 19.95
N LEU A 186 24.86 48.91 20.19
CA LEU A 186 24.93 49.49 21.53
C LEU A 186 23.57 50.11 21.91
N VAL A 187 23.38 50.30 23.21
CA VAL A 187 22.21 51.00 23.76
C VAL A 187 22.06 52.37 23.10
N ASN A 188 20.83 52.74 22.74
CA ASN A 188 20.49 54.02 22.08
C ASN A 188 21.28 54.35 20.80
N GLN A 189 21.85 53.33 20.15
CA GLN A 189 22.62 53.48 18.92
C GLN A 189 22.08 52.59 17.80
N ALA A 190 22.29 53.04 16.57
CA ALA A 190 21.94 52.32 15.35
C ALA A 190 23.11 52.24 14.36
N ASN A 191 24.33 52.65 14.72
CA ASN A 191 25.49 52.57 13.82
C ASN A 191 26.12 51.16 13.84
N LEU A 192 26.44 50.64 12.65
CA LEU A 192 27.19 49.40 12.50
C LEU A 192 28.65 49.59 12.93
N ARG A 193 29.11 48.75 13.86
CA ARG A 193 30.48 48.81 14.39
C ARG A 193 31.40 47.90 13.60
N LYS A 194 32.65 48.32 13.37
CA LYS A 194 33.66 47.53 12.65
C LYS A 194 33.86 46.14 13.27
N SER A 195 33.80 46.02 14.59
CA SER A 195 33.93 44.75 15.31
C SER A 195 32.79 43.77 14.98
N GLU A 196 31.56 44.26 14.82
CA GLU A 196 30.39 43.45 14.46
C GLU A 196 30.48 42.96 13.02
N LEU A 197 30.88 43.86 12.11
CA LEU A 197 31.07 43.52 10.70
C LEU A 197 32.24 42.56 10.48
N ALA A 198 33.19 42.50 11.41
CA ALA A 198 34.32 41.58 11.38
C ALA A 198 34.03 40.22 12.03
N SER A 199 32.82 40.01 12.58
CA SER A 199 32.39 38.73 13.15
C SER A 199 32.35 37.62 12.10
N ASN A 200 32.49 36.37 12.56
CA ASN A 200 32.50 35.21 11.65
C ASN A 200 31.17 35.07 10.91
N SER A 201 30.03 35.25 11.58
CA SER A 201 28.71 35.14 10.94
C SER A 201 28.54 36.13 9.79
N VAL A 202 28.98 37.39 9.95
CA VAL A 202 28.92 38.40 8.89
C VAL A 202 29.90 38.08 7.75
N LYS A 203 31.10 37.59 8.07
CA LYS A 203 32.05 37.14 7.05
C LYS A 203 31.49 35.98 6.23
N ASP A 204 30.91 34.99 6.89
CA ASP A 204 30.32 33.82 6.23
C ASP A 204 29.13 34.24 5.37
N PHE A 205 28.29 35.17 5.84
CA PHE A 205 27.19 35.74 5.04
C PHE A 205 27.70 36.41 3.76
N VAL A 206 28.74 37.25 3.86
CA VAL A 206 29.33 37.92 2.69
C VAL A 206 29.96 36.90 1.75
N GLU A 207 30.65 35.89 2.27
CA GLU A 207 31.23 34.83 1.46
C GLU A 207 30.16 33.99 0.77
N MET A 208 29.02 33.73 1.41
CA MET A 208 27.90 33.03 0.79
C MET A 208 27.30 33.81 -0.37
N LEU A 209 27.16 35.15 -0.26
CA LEU A 209 26.77 35.98 -1.41
C LEU A 209 27.76 35.82 -2.57
N ARG A 210 29.08 35.85 -2.30
CA ARG A 210 30.08 35.62 -3.35
C ARG A 210 29.99 34.22 -3.93
N LYS A 211 29.75 33.21 -3.10
CA LYS A 211 29.58 31.82 -3.50
C LYS A 211 28.39 31.66 -4.43
N ILE A 212 27.24 32.27 -4.12
CA ILE A 212 26.05 32.27 -4.99
C ILE A 212 26.38 32.82 -6.37
N ASN A 213 27.14 33.92 -6.47
CA ASN A 213 27.55 34.43 -7.77
C ASN A 213 28.52 33.49 -8.51
N ARG A 214 29.50 32.90 -7.80
CA ARG A 214 30.47 31.96 -8.41
C ARG A 214 29.80 30.68 -8.91
N GLU A 215 28.84 30.16 -8.16
CA GLU A 215 28.16 28.88 -8.37
C GLU A 215 26.70 29.09 -8.81
N HIS A 216 26.43 30.14 -9.60
CA HIS A 216 25.08 30.58 -9.98
C HIS A 216 24.27 29.54 -10.78
N GLU A 217 24.91 28.51 -11.34
CA GLU A 217 24.24 27.37 -11.98
C GLU A 217 23.61 26.41 -10.95
N SER A 218 24.21 26.30 -9.76
CA SER A 218 23.78 25.40 -8.69
C SER A 218 23.26 26.11 -7.44
N LEU A 219 23.38 27.42 -7.35
CA LEU A 219 22.91 28.24 -6.24
C LEU A 219 22.11 29.43 -6.77
N ASN A 220 20.84 29.50 -6.40
CA ASN A 220 19.93 30.55 -6.83
C ASN A 220 19.50 31.41 -5.64
N LEU A 221 19.80 32.71 -5.64
CA LEU A 221 19.29 33.61 -4.61
C LEU A 221 17.79 33.82 -4.79
N LYS A 222 17.00 33.67 -3.73
CA LYS A 222 15.57 34.04 -3.72
C LYS A 222 15.39 35.47 -3.25
N ASN A 223 15.79 35.74 -2.01
CA ASN A 223 15.84 37.08 -1.46
C ASN A 223 16.82 37.13 -0.28
N VAL A 224 17.11 38.34 0.17
CA VAL A 224 17.76 38.58 1.45
C VAL A 224 16.80 39.32 2.36
N GLU A 225 16.57 38.80 3.56
CA GLU A 225 15.77 39.47 4.59
C GLU A 225 16.65 40.26 5.56
N VAL A 226 16.22 41.47 5.91
CA VAL A 226 16.83 42.28 6.96
C VAL A 226 15.80 42.61 8.03
N LEU A 227 16.05 42.15 9.24
CA LEU A 227 15.15 42.27 10.38
C LEU A 227 15.83 43.11 11.47
N GLY A 228 15.41 44.37 11.65
CA GLY A 228 15.95 45.25 12.69
C GLY A 228 15.15 45.20 13.99
N TYR A 229 15.83 45.20 15.13
CA TYR A 229 15.20 45.08 16.44
C TYR A 229 15.71 46.13 17.43
N ALA A 230 14.81 46.59 18.30
CA ALA A 230 15.19 47.20 19.56
C ALA A 230 14.78 46.34 20.76
N SER A 231 15.45 46.61 21.88
CA SER A 231 15.26 45.95 23.16
C SER A 231 14.14 46.67 23.93
N PRO A 232 13.29 45.94 24.68
CA PRO A 232 12.21 46.54 25.47
C PRO A 232 12.75 47.13 26.78
N GLU A 233 13.57 48.18 26.66
CA GLU A 233 14.30 48.78 27.79
C GLU A 233 14.27 50.32 27.78
N GLY A 234 13.36 50.91 27.03
CA GLY A 234 13.18 52.35 26.89
C GLY A 234 11.80 52.67 26.34
N ASP A 235 11.49 53.97 26.25
CA ASP A 235 10.22 54.45 25.70
C ASP A 235 9.92 53.85 24.31
N TYR A 236 8.68 53.39 24.11
CA TYR A 236 8.27 52.70 22.88
C TYR A 236 8.58 53.51 21.62
N ALA A 237 8.35 54.84 21.63
CA ALA A 237 8.61 55.69 20.47
C ALA A 237 10.12 55.79 20.16
N VAL A 238 10.97 55.67 21.18
CA VAL A 238 12.42 55.57 21.00
C VAL A 238 12.82 54.23 20.43
N ASN A 239 12.24 53.12 20.92
CA ASN A 239 12.50 51.76 20.43
C ASN A 239 12.05 51.58 18.97
N ASP A 240 10.87 52.09 18.62
CA ASP A 240 10.34 52.09 17.24
C ASP A 240 11.30 52.81 16.28
N ARG A 241 11.73 54.02 16.65
CA ARG A 241 12.70 54.79 15.86
C ARG A 241 14.04 54.06 15.73
N LEU A 242 14.56 53.47 16.82
CA LEU A 242 15.83 52.75 16.80
C LEU A 242 15.76 51.47 15.97
N ALA A 243 14.69 50.69 16.09
CA ALA A 243 14.50 49.48 15.31
C ALA A 243 14.45 49.80 13.80
N ASN A 244 13.72 50.85 13.41
CA ASN A 244 13.67 51.33 12.03
C ASN A 244 15.06 51.77 11.53
N GLN A 245 15.80 52.57 12.31
CA GLN A 245 17.16 52.99 11.95
C GLN A 245 18.12 51.79 11.81
N ARG A 246 18.06 50.82 12.73
CA ARG A 246 18.89 49.61 12.72
C ARG A 246 18.61 48.74 11.51
N GLN A 247 17.33 48.62 11.13
CA GLN A 247 16.92 47.98 9.90
C GLN A 247 17.53 48.71 8.69
N SER A 248 17.34 50.03 8.60
CA SER A 248 17.79 50.82 7.45
C SER A 248 19.31 50.75 7.23
N VAL A 249 20.12 50.92 8.28
CA VAL A 249 21.59 50.83 8.12
C VAL A 249 22.06 49.43 7.74
N SER A 250 21.34 48.40 8.20
CA SER A 250 21.68 47.00 7.92
C SER A 250 21.27 46.62 6.51
N GLU A 251 20.15 47.15 6.02
CA GLU A 251 19.72 47.04 4.63
C GLU A 251 20.73 47.69 3.68
N ASP A 252 21.21 48.89 4.00
CA ASP A 252 22.24 49.56 3.20
C ASP A 252 23.54 48.76 3.16
N PHE A 253 23.95 48.17 4.30
CA PHE A 253 25.08 47.27 4.36
C PHE A 253 24.89 46.04 3.45
N VAL A 254 23.76 45.35 3.57
CA VAL A 254 23.42 44.17 2.75
C VAL A 254 23.42 44.51 1.27
N LYS A 255 22.74 45.59 0.84
CA LYS A 255 22.74 46.05 -0.55
C LYS A 255 24.14 46.36 -1.05
N GLY A 256 24.97 46.97 -0.21
CA GLY A 256 26.39 47.21 -0.49
C GLY A 256 27.17 45.91 -0.71
N GLN A 257 26.98 44.90 0.14
CA GLN A 257 27.64 43.60 0.01
C GLN A 257 27.15 42.81 -1.21
N MET A 258 25.84 42.82 -1.51
CA MET A 258 25.28 42.21 -2.71
C MET A 258 25.87 42.83 -3.99
N LYS A 259 25.96 44.17 -4.04
CA LYS A 259 26.58 44.89 -5.15
C LYS A 259 28.07 44.52 -5.31
N GLN A 260 28.81 44.40 -4.21
CA GLN A 260 30.22 43.98 -4.23
C GLN A 260 30.38 42.52 -4.68
N ALA A 261 29.49 41.64 -4.25
CA ALA A 261 29.43 40.24 -4.65
C ALA A 261 28.87 40.03 -6.07
N ARG A 262 28.36 41.10 -6.71
CA ARG A 262 27.69 41.09 -8.02
C ARG A 262 26.45 40.20 -8.07
N VAL A 263 25.77 40.03 -6.93
CA VAL A 263 24.52 39.29 -6.83
C VAL A 263 23.35 40.26 -6.95
N SER A 264 22.41 39.96 -7.85
CA SER A 264 21.14 40.68 -7.96
C SER A 264 20.05 39.89 -7.24
N GLY A 265 19.14 40.58 -6.55
CA GLY A 265 18.02 39.95 -5.86
C GLY A 265 17.30 40.94 -4.96
N ASP A 266 16.09 40.57 -4.53
CA ASP A 266 15.28 41.41 -3.66
C ASP A 266 15.83 41.43 -2.23
N VAL A 267 15.84 42.61 -1.64
CA VAL A 267 16.10 42.80 -0.21
C VAL A 267 14.80 43.18 0.46
N THR A 268 14.27 42.29 1.30
CA THR A 268 13.04 42.53 2.04
C THR A 268 13.40 42.93 3.46
N SER A 269 12.96 44.11 3.87
CA SER A 269 13.32 44.62 5.20
C SER A 269 12.08 44.91 6.04
N ARG A 270 12.17 44.57 7.33
CA ARG A 270 11.15 44.89 8.34
C ARG A 270 11.82 45.15 9.68
N TYR A 271 11.13 45.83 10.58
CA TYR A 271 11.63 46.08 11.92
C TYR A 271 10.57 45.76 12.96
N THR A 272 11.02 45.46 14.17
CA THR A 272 10.18 45.25 15.34
C THR A 272 10.70 46.15 16.45
N ALA A 273 9.87 47.09 16.91
CA ALA A 273 10.22 48.03 17.98
C ALA A 273 10.69 47.27 19.24
N GLU A 274 9.94 46.25 19.65
CA GLU A 274 10.24 45.47 20.85
C GLU A 274 10.05 43.98 20.59
N ASP A 275 11.15 43.22 20.54
CA ASP A 275 11.13 41.78 20.29
C ASP A 275 10.81 40.97 21.54
N TRP A 276 9.57 41.03 21.99
CA TRP A 276 9.11 40.33 23.18
C TRP A 276 9.19 38.80 23.06
N ASP A 277 8.97 38.24 21.87
CA ASP A 277 9.12 36.80 21.61
C ASP A 277 10.59 36.36 21.69
N GLY A 278 11.49 37.11 21.03
CA GLY A 278 12.92 36.88 21.16
C GLY A 278 13.41 37.07 22.59
N PHE A 279 12.84 38.02 23.34
CA PHE A 279 13.17 38.23 24.74
C PHE A 279 12.84 37.00 25.58
N GLN A 280 11.62 36.46 25.43
CA GLN A 280 11.21 35.25 26.11
C GLN A 280 12.10 34.05 25.77
N LYS A 281 12.45 33.87 24.49
CA LYS A 281 13.34 32.78 24.06
C LYS A 281 14.74 32.88 24.67
N LEU A 282 15.31 34.08 24.70
CA LEU A 282 16.64 34.30 25.27
C LEU A 282 16.64 34.09 26.79
N VAL A 283 15.61 34.57 27.50
CA VAL A 283 15.47 34.32 28.95
C VAL A 283 15.32 32.83 29.22
N ALA A 284 14.50 32.10 28.45
CA ALA A 284 14.30 30.67 28.63
C ALA A 284 15.61 29.86 28.48
N ALA A 285 16.47 30.27 27.53
CA ALA A 285 17.77 29.65 27.28
C ALA A 285 18.88 30.10 28.25
N SER A 286 18.62 31.08 29.12
CA SER A 286 19.61 31.66 30.03
C SER A 286 19.71 30.92 31.38
N ASN A 287 20.72 31.30 32.15
CA ASN A 287 20.97 30.84 33.52
C ASN A 287 20.68 31.93 34.57
N ILE A 288 19.83 32.90 34.24
CA ILE A 288 19.42 33.99 35.15
C ILE A 288 18.74 33.40 36.40
N GLN A 289 19.02 33.96 37.56
CA GLN A 289 18.53 33.44 38.85
C GLN A 289 17.00 33.44 38.92
N ASP A 290 16.35 34.53 38.50
CA ASP A 290 14.89 34.71 38.54
C ASP A 290 14.19 34.31 37.23
N LYS A 291 14.80 33.43 36.43
CA LYS A 291 14.30 33.05 35.09
C LYS A 291 12.80 32.70 35.06
N ASP A 292 12.35 31.83 35.95
CA ASP A 292 10.95 31.35 35.94
C ASP A 292 9.95 32.45 36.31
N VAL A 293 10.37 33.41 37.14
CA VAL A 293 9.57 34.57 37.51
C VAL A 293 9.45 35.52 36.31
N ILE A 294 10.56 35.79 35.62
CA ILE A 294 10.61 36.64 34.44
C ILE A 294 9.77 36.03 33.30
N LEU A 295 9.91 34.73 33.03
CA LEU A 295 9.10 34.02 32.02
C LEU A 295 7.60 34.09 32.35
N ARG A 296 7.23 33.98 33.63
CA ARG A 296 5.84 34.12 34.06
C ARG A 296 5.31 35.51 33.77
N VAL A 297 6.07 36.56 34.08
CA VAL A 297 5.68 37.95 33.78
C VAL A 297 5.53 38.18 32.28
N LEU A 298 6.49 37.69 31.47
CA LEU A 298 6.42 37.77 30.01
C LEU A 298 5.15 37.10 29.44
N SER A 299 4.72 35.98 30.05
CA SER A 299 3.50 35.26 29.64
C SER A 299 2.19 35.89 30.14
N MET A 300 2.19 36.46 31.36
CA MET A 300 0.98 36.88 32.07
C MET A 300 0.49 38.25 31.59
N TYR A 301 1.39 39.19 31.32
CA TYR A 301 1.03 40.50 30.82
C TYR A 301 1.18 40.53 29.30
N GLN A 302 0.11 40.89 28.59
CA GLN A 302 0.12 41.04 27.13
C GLN A 302 0.39 42.48 26.68
N ASP A 303 0.08 43.45 27.54
CA ASP A 303 0.37 44.87 27.34
C ASP A 303 1.88 45.15 27.50
N PRO A 304 2.57 45.71 26.48
CA PRO A 304 4.01 45.95 26.51
C PRO A 304 4.47 46.87 27.65
N GLU A 305 3.74 47.96 27.92
CA GLU A 305 4.12 48.94 28.95
C GLU A 305 4.01 48.34 30.35
N GLN A 306 2.90 47.63 30.64
CA GLN A 306 2.74 46.90 31.90
C GLN A 306 3.81 45.82 32.05
N ARG A 307 4.08 45.06 30.99
CA ARG A 307 5.10 44.00 31.00
C ARG A 307 6.48 44.56 31.30
N GLU A 308 6.87 45.67 30.67
CA GLU A 308 8.15 46.35 30.92
C GLU A 308 8.25 46.85 32.37
N GLN A 309 7.20 47.49 32.88
CA GLN A 309 7.18 48.00 34.27
C GLN A 309 7.36 46.89 35.30
N GLN A 310 6.69 45.75 35.11
CA GLN A 310 6.81 44.61 36.01
C GLN A 310 8.21 43.99 36.00
N ILE A 311 8.86 43.93 34.83
CA ILE A 311 10.23 43.44 34.70
C ILE A 311 11.23 44.42 35.33
N ARG A 312 11.04 45.74 35.16
CA ARG A 312 11.90 46.76 35.78
C ARG A 312 11.82 46.80 37.31
N ASN A 313 10.67 46.47 37.88
CA ASN A 313 10.47 46.43 39.34
C ASN A 313 11.25 45.28 40.01
N MET A 314 11.73 44.30 39.24
CA MET A 314 12.58 43.20 39.72
C MET A 314 14.05 43.66 39.73
N SER A 315 14.44 44.46 40.73
CA SER A 315 15.71 45.20 40.74
C SER A 315 16.99 44.38 40.51
N GLU A 316 17.06 43.14 41.01
CA GLU A 316 18.21 42.24 40.80
C GLU A 316 18.12 41.50 39.47
N GLY A 317 16.98 40.85 39.18
CA GLY A 317 16.72 40.20 37.90
C GLY A 317 16.84 41.14 36.69
N PHE A 318 16.47 42.41 36.83
CA PHE A 318 16.62 43.41 35.76
C PHE A 318 18.09 43.71 35.43
N ARG A 319 18.99 43.69 36.42
CA ARG A 319 20.42 43.89 36.16
C ARG A 319 21.02 42.73 35.38
N GLU A 320 20.68 41.50 35.74
CA GLU A 320 21.12 40.31 34.98
C GLU A 320 20.56 40.32 33.54
N LEU A 321 19.30 40.75 33.36
CA LEU A 321 18.71 40.94 32.04
C LEU A 321 19.44 42.04 31.24
N ALA A 322 19.75 43.17 31.88
CA ALA A 322 20.40 44.30 31.23
C ALA A 322 21.83 44.02 30.78
N ASP A 323 22.56 43.21 31.54
CA ASP A 323 23.93 42.83 31.22
C ASP A 323 24.00 41.62 30.27
N GLY A 324 23.07 40.67 30.40
CA GLY A 324 23.13 39.38 29.70
C GLY A 324 22.19 39.19 28.51
N ILE A 325 21.00 39.81 28.51
CA ILE A 325 19.92 39.50 27.55
C ILE A 325 19.56 40.69 26.66
N LEU A 326 19.37 41.87 27.23
CA LEU A 326 19.02 43.08 26.47
C LEU A 326 20.06 43.42 25.37
N PRO A 327 21.38 43.25 25.58
CA PRO A 327 22.36 43.42 24.50
C PRO A 327 22.18 42.46 23.32
N GLU A 328 21.67 41.25 23.55
CA GLU A 328 21.37 40.27 22.50
C GLU A 328 20.10 40.64 21.70
N LEU A 329 19.18 41.41 22.30
CA LEU A 329 17.96 41.91 21.65
C LEU A 329 18.20 43.12 20.75
N ARG A 330 19.25 43.90 21.04
CA ARG A 330 19.69 45.02 20.20
C ARG A 330 20.41 44.50 18.96
N ARG A 331 19.69 43.96 17.99
CA ARG A 331 20.31 43.32 16.81
C ARG A 331 19.61 43.65 15.51
N ALA A 332 20.32 43.41 14.41
CA ALA A 332 19.69 43.18 13.12
C ALA A 332 20.08 41.78 12.63
N ARG A 333 19.10 41.03 12.14
CA ARG A 333 19.31 39.71 11.51
C ARG A 333 19.30 39.89 10.00
N MET A 334 20.24 39.26 9.33
CA MET A 334 20.40 39.25 7.88
C MET A 334 20.29 37.79 7.43
N ILE A 335 19.30 37.47 6.61
CA ILE A 335 18.99 36.09 6.23
C ILE A 335 19.04 35.98 4.71
N ILE A 336 19.95 35.16 4.19
CA ILE A 336 19.98 34.78 2.78
C ILE A 336 19.05 33.60 2.60
N ASN A 337 17.98 33.76 1.83
CA ASN A 337 17.17 32.64 1.36
C ASN A 337 17.61 32.31 -0.06
N TYR A 338 18.09 31.09 -0.28
CA TYR A 338 18.59 30.63 -1.56
C TYR A 338 18.16 29.19 -1.82
N GLU A 339 18.29 28.75 -3.06
CA GLU A 339 18.02 27.37 -3.47
C GLU A 339 19.31 26.71 -3.93
N THR A 340 19.49 25.44 -3.61
CA THR A 340 20.49 24.60 -4.27
C THR A 340 19.81 23.90 -5.44
N VAL A 341 20.36 24.04 -6.64
CA VAL A 341 19.90 23.38 -7.86
C VAL A 341 20.85 22.24 -8.17
N GLY A 342 20.34 21.01 -8.10
CA GLY A 342 21.03 19.80 -8.51
C GLY A 342 21.12 19.68 -10.03
N ARG A 343 21.84 18.67 -10.50
CA ARG A 343 22.06 18.42 -11.94
C ARG A 343 20.73 18.23 -12.68
N SER A 344 20.69 18.71 -13.93
CA SER A 344 19.64 18.38 -14.91
C SER A 344 19.69 16.90 -15.32
N ASP A 345 18.64 16.42 -15.97
CA ASP A 345 18.54 15.03 -16.42
C ASP A 345 19.66 14.69 -17.41
N GLU A 346 19.96 15.60 -18.34
CA GLU A 346 21.06 15.44 -19.28
C GLU A 346 22.41 15.42 -18.56
N GLN A 347 22.63 16.29 -17.57
CA GLN A 347 23.85 16.32 -16.78
C GLN A 347 24.03 15.05 -15.93
N LEU A 348 22.94 14.51 -15.40
CA LEU A 348 22.95 13.25 -14.64
C LEU A 348 23.36 12.08 -15.54
N LYS A 349 22.73 11.95 -16.72
CA LYS A 349 23.08 10.90 -17.69
C LYS A 349 24.53 11.04 -18.17
N GLN A 350 24.97 12.26 -18.48
CA GLN A 350 26.36 12.52 -18.87
C GLN A 350 27.35 12.20 -17.74
N GLN A 351 27.02 12.58 -16.50
CA GLN A 351 27.85 12.30 -15.34
C GLN A 351 27.91 10.79 -15.05
N PHE A 352 26.81 10.05 -15.21
CA PHE A 352 26.81 8.60 -15.09
C PHE A 352 27.72 7.96 -16.15
N ALA A 353 27.62 8.39 -17.41
CA ALA A 353 28.48 7.87 -18.49
C ALA A 353 29.96 8.20 -18.28
N ALA A 354 30.28 9.38 -17.72
CA ALA A 354 31.65 9.84 -17.52
C ALA A 354 32.30 9.25 -16.25
N ASP A 355 31.61 9.34 -15.12
CA ASP A 355 32.08 8.88 -13.80
C ASP A 355 30.92 8.79 -12.79
N PRO A 356 30.33 7.59 -12.60
CA PRO A 356 29.25 7.35 -11.65
C PRO A 356 29.61 7.65 -10.19
N THR A 357 30.89 7.66 -9.82
CA THR A 357 31.32 7.86 -8.42
C THR A 357 31.06 9.28 -7.91
N LYS A 358 30.76 10.21 -8.82
CA LYS A 358 30.41 11.61 -8.53
C LYS A 358 28.91 11.85 -8.40
N LEU A 359 28.10 10.81 -8.58
CA LEU A 359 26.66 10.86 -8.33
C LEU A 359 26.37 10.33 -6.94
N THR A 360 25.55 11.05 -6.21
CA THR A 360 24.95 10.55 -4.97
C THR A 360 24.05 9.35 -5.25
N LEU A 361 23.71 8.59 -4.21
CA LEU A 361 22.78 7.47 -4.36
C LEU A 361 21.42 7.93 -4.91
N ASP A 362 20.84 9.00 -4.37
CA ASP A 362 19.55 9.51 -4.85
C ASP A 362 19.62 9.99 -6.31
N GLU A 363 20.72 10.60 -6.73
CA GLU A 363 20.95 10.94 -8.13
C GLU A 363 21.03 9.68 -9.02
N LEU A 364 21.71 8.61 -8.59
CA LEU A 364 21.78 7.35 -9.36
C LEU A 364 20.40 6.68 -9.47
N LEU A 365 19.69 6.56 -8.35
CA LEU A 365 18.35 5.97 -8.33
C LEU A 365 17.38 6.79 -9.19
N TYR A 366 17.43 8.12 -9.11
CA TYR A 366 16.66 9.00 -9.97
C TYR A 366 17.05 8.84 -11.45
N THR A 367 18.36 8.78 -11.76
CA THR A 367 18.85 8.57 -13.13
C THR A 367 18.31 7.28 -13.74
N ALA A 368 18.18 6.21 -12.95
CA ALA A 368 17.59 4.95 -13.39
C ALA A 368 16.12 5.11 -13.82
N THR A 369 15.36 6.03 -13.21
CA THR A 369 13.96 6.32 -13.60
C THR A 369 13.85 7.00 -14.96
N LEU A 370 14.93 7.65 -15.41
CA LEU A 370 14.99 8.35 -16.70
C LEU A 370 15.27 7.41 -17.88
N GLU A 371 15.56 6.13 -17.61
CA GLU A 371 15.84 5.14 -18.65
C GLU A 371 14.58 4.40 -19.07
N GLU A 372 14.31 4.37 -20.39
CA GLU A 372 13.19 3.62 -20.96
C GLU A 372 13.53 2.13 -21.10
N ASN A 373 14.79 1.82 -21.41
CA ASN A 373 15.28 0.46 -21.58
C ASN A 373 15.50 -0.22 -20.21
N PRO A 374 14.85 -1.36 -19.95
CA PRO A 374 15.04 -2.12 -18.71
C PRO A 374 16.49 -2.53 -18.42
N ALA A 375 17.30 -2.79 -19.44
CA ALA A 375 18.70 -3.19 -19.25
C ALA A 375 19.56 -2.03 -18.74
N ASP A 376 19.43 -0.86 -19.36
CA ASP A 376 20.17 0.35 -19.00
C ASP A 376 19.80 0.81 -17.58
N ARG A 377 18.50 0.70 -17.24
CA ARG A 377 18.01 0.94 -15.87
C ARG A 377 18.68 0.02 -14.85
N GLU A 378 18.76 -1.27 -15.15
CA GLU A 378 19.37 -2.24 -14.23
C GLU A 378 20.87 -2.02 -14.07
N GLU A 379 21.58 -1.61 -15.13
CA GLU A 379 23.01 -1.25 -15.05
C GLU A 379 23.24 -0.12 -14.03
N ILE A 380 22.39 0.91 -14.05
CA ILE A 380 22.46 2.01 -13.08
C ILE A 380 22.19 1.49 -11.66
N TYR A 381 21.18 0.64 -11.44
CA TYR A 381 20.95 0.06 -10.11
C TYR A 381 22.09 -0.83 -9.64
N LYS A 382 22.69 -1.64 -10.52
CA LYS A 382 23.88 -2.43 -10.20
C LYS A 382 25.04 -1.53 -9.79
N LYS A 383 25.24 -0.41 -10.49
CA LYS A 383 26.27 0.57 -10.14
C LYS A 383 25.98 1.28 -8.81
N ALA A 384 24.72 1.61 -8.54
CA ALA A 384 24.31 2.16 -7.25
C ALA A 384 24.57 1.17 -6.11
N ALA A 385 24.28 -0.12 -6.30
CA ALA A 385 24.56 -1.16 -5.30
C ALA A 385 26.06 -1.37 -5.05
N GLU A 386 26.89 -1.23 -6.09
CA GLU A 386 28.36 -1.29 -5.99
C GLU A 386 28.92 -0.10 -5.18
N LEU A 387 28.46 1.12 -5.47
CA LEU A 387 28.96 2.35 -4.85
C LEU A 387 28.40 2.58 -3.44
N TYR A 388 27.17 2.10 -3.18
CA TYR A 388 26.45 2.31 -1.94
C TYR A 388 25.97 0.98 -1.32
N PRO A 389 26.87 0.04 -0.98
CA PRO A 389 26.52 -1.34 -0.60
C PRO A 389 25.80 -1.47 0.75
N LYS A 390 25.68 -0.38 1.51
CA LYS A 390 24.93 -0.34 2.77
C LYS A 390 23.47 0.06 2.58
N ASP A 391 23.12 0.67 1.45
CA ASP A 391 21.74 1.05 1.14
C ASP A 391 21.01 -0.11 0.46
N TYR A 392 19.76 -0.33 0.85
CA TYR A 392 18.96 -1.46 0.38
C TYR A 392 18.28 -1.18 -0.97
N ARG A 393 18.05 0.09 -1.32
CA ARG A 393 17.14 0.50 -2.39
C ARG A 393 17.58 -0.04 -3.74
N ALA A 394 18.87 0.06 -4.03
CA ALA A 394 19.44 -0.46 -5.27
C ALA A 394 19.26 -1.98 -5.40
N LYS A 395 19.52 -2.74 -4.33
CA LYS A 395 19.32 -4.21 -4.30
C LYS A 395 17.85 -4.58 -4.44
N ASN A 396 16.96 -3.91 -3.69
CA ASN A 396 15.52 -4.08 -3.86
C ASN A 396 15.10 -3.84 -5.32
N ASN A 397 15.55 -2.74 -5.92
CA ASN A 397 15.14 -2.38 -7.28
C ASN A 397 15.71 -3.33 -8.34
N ILE A 398 16.91 -3.90 -8.14
CA ILE A 398 17.39 -5.03 -8.96
C ILE A 398 16.44 -6.23 -8.82
N GLY A 399 16.05 -6.59 -7.59
CA GLY A 399 15.09 -7.66 -7.34
C GLY A 399 13.76 -7.44 -8.04
N VAL A 400 13.24 -6.20 -8.07
CA VAL A 400 12.05 -5.84 -8.84
C VAL A 400 12.24 -6.10 -10.33
N MET A 401 13.38 -5.71 -10.90
CA MET A 401 13.67 -5.96 -12.32
C MET A 401 13.75 -7.46 -12.64
N GLU A 402 14.34 -8.26 -11.75
CA GLU A 402 14.40 -9.72 -11.90
C GLU A 402 13.03 -10.38 -11.77
N MET A 403 12.19 -9.90 -10.85
CA MET A 403 10.82 -10.38 -10.68
C MET A 403 9.99 -10.11 -11.95
N ILE A 404 10.11 -8.92 -12.55
CA ILE A 404 9.43 -8.57 -13.81
C ILE A 404 9.88 -9.47 -14.97
N ARG A 405 11.13 -9.94 -14.98
CA ARG A 405 11.64 -10.90 -15.99
C ARG A 405 11.22 -12.35 -15.73
N GLY A 406 10.64 -12.64 -14.56
CA GLY A 406 10.35 -14.01 -14.12
C GLY A 406 11.57 -14.75 -13.56
N ASN A 407 12.67 -14.06 -13.25
CA ASN A 407 13.87 -14.65 -12.64
C ASN A 407 13.72 -14.75 -11.12
N GLU A 408 12.78 -15.58 -10.66
CA GLU A 408 12.36 -15.63 -9.25
C GLU A 408 13.51 -15.86 -8.26
N LEU A 409 14.44 -16.77 -8.57
CA LEU A 409 15.58 -17.04 -7.69
C LEU A 409 16.45 -15.79 -7.49
N SER A 410 16.74 -15.06 -8.57
CA SER A 410 17.55 -13.85 -8.49
C SER A 410 16.80 -12.71 -7.80
N ALA A 411 15.48 -12.63 -7.99
CA ALA A 411 14.64 -11.69 -7.27
C ALA A 411 14.68 -11.94 -5.75
N LEU A 412 14.49 -13.19 -5.33
CA LEU A 412 14.57 -13.60 -3.92
C LEU A 412 15.92 -13.25 -3.30
N ASP A 413 17.02 -13.59 -3.97
CA ASP A 413 18.37 -13.28 -3.48
C ASP A 413 18.56 -11.77 -3.26
N ASN A 414 18.13 -10.95 -4.21
CA ASN A 414 18.26 -9.49 -4.11
C ASN A 414 17.35 -8.89 -3.02
N PHE A 415 16.11 -9.37 -2.87
CA PHE A 415 15.23 -8.93 -1.79
C PHE A 415 15.75 -9.35 -0.42
N GLN A 416 16.31 -10.56 -0.31
CA GLN A 416 16.95 -11.01 0.93
C GLN A 416 18.16 -10.15 1.29
N GLU A 417 19.06 -9.88 0.34
CA GLU A 417 20.20 -8.98 0.56
C GLU A 417 19.75 -7.56 0.98
N ALA A 418 18.61 -7.08 0.47
CA ALA A 418 18.03 -5.81 0.87
C ALA A 418 17.48 -5.85 2.32
N MET A 419 16.78 -6.93 2.71
CA MET A 419 16.30 -7.13 4.08
C MET A 419 17.43 -7.27 5.11
N ASP A 420 18.60 -7.78 4.70
CA ASP A 420 19.77 -7.87 5.58
C ASP A 420 20.32 -6.48 6.00
N LYS A 421 19.87 -5.40 5.34
CA LYS A 421 20.19 -4.00 5.71
C LYS A 421 19.24 -3.43 6.78
N GLY A 422 18.37 -4.25 7.37
CA GLY A 422 17.44 -3.85 8.43
C GLY A 422 15.98 -3.92 8.02
N LYS A 423 15.11 -3.20 8.73
CA LYS A 423 13.67 -3.17 8.41
C LYS A 423 13.41 -2.31 7.18
N GLN A 424 13.44 -2.92 6.00
CA GLN A 424 13.29 -2.25 4.70
C GLN A 424 11.91 -2.56 4.08
N PRO A 425 10.94 -1.64 4.16
CA PRO A 425 9.54 -1.95 3.87
C PRO A 425 9.28 -2.56 2.48
N GLU A 426 9.90 -2.02 1.44
CA GLU A 426 9.71 -2.45 0.05
C GLU A 426 10.22 -3.87 -0.19
N ALA A 427 11.35 -4.24 0.42
CA ALA A 427 11.89 -5.59 0.29
C ALA A 427 10.94 -6.61 0.93
N TYR A 428 10.40 -6.31 2.11
CA TYR A 428 9.37 -7.13 2.75
C TYR A 428 8.08 -7.19 1.94
N ALA A 429 7.63 -6.08 1.36
CA ALA A 429 6.44 -6.04 0.51
C ALA A 429 6.60 -6.92 -0.74
N ASN A 430 7.78 -6.89 -1.36
CA ASN A 430 8.10 -7.72 -2.50
C ASN A 430 8.17 -9.21 -2.14
N MET A 431 8.75 -9.57 -1.00
CA MET A 431 8.73 -10.95 -0.49
C MET A 431 7.30 -11.43 -0.24
N ALA A 432 6.42 -10.56 0.27
CA ALA A 432 5.00 -10.88 0.40
C ALA A 432 4.31 -11.10 -0.95
N MET A 433 4.61 -10.29 -1.97
CA MET A 433 4.10 -10.51 -3.33
C MET A 433 4.54 -11.86 -3.89
N MET A 434 5.81 -12.24 -3.71
CA MET A 434 6.31 -13.55 -4.14
C MET A 434 5.63 -14.70 -3.40
N ALA A 435 5.42 -14.57 -2.09
CA ALA A 435 4.65 -15.56 -1.32
C ALA A 435 3.21 -15.70 -1.84
N LEU A 436 2.54 -14.59 -2.15
CA LEU A 436 1.20 -14.58 -2.73
C LEU A 436 1.15 -15.21 -4.12
N GLN A 437 2.18 -15.01 -4.95
CA GLN A 437 2.29 -15.63 -6.27
C GLN A 437 2.19 -17.17 -6.18
N HIS A 438 2.72 -17.74 -5.10
CA HIS A 438 2.75 -19.18 -4.82
C HIS A 438 1.66 -19.63 -3.84
N GLY A 439 0.68 -18.77 -3.54
CA GLY A 439 -0.44 -19.09 -2.63
C GLY A 439 -0.11 -19.13 -1.14
N GLY A 440 1.08 -18.70 -0.74
CA GLY A 440 1.55 -18.67 0.65
C GLY A 440 0.95 -17.51 1.45
N LEU A 441 -0.32 -17.61 1.85
CA LEU A 441 -1.04 -16.57 2.59
C LEU A 441 -0.38 -16.21 3.92
N GLU A 442 -0.09 -17.21 4.76
CA GLU A 442 0.48 -16.99 6.10
C GLU A 442 1.87 -16.33 5.98
N THR A 443 2.73 -16.85 5.11
CA THR A 443 4.05 -16.27 4.83
C THR A 443 3.97 -14.84 4.28
N ALA A 444 2.98 -14.54 3.43
CA ALA A 444 2.78 -13.18 2.94
C ALA A 444 2.39 -12.22 4.09
N GLU A 445 1.52 -12.63 5.00
CA GLU A 445 1.13 -11.84 6.16
C GLU A 445 2.31 -11.60 7.12
N GLU A 446 3.15 -12.61 7.33
CA GLU A 446 4.38 -12.50 8.12
C GLU A 446 5.31 -11.44 7.55
N TYR A 447 5.60 -11.45 6.24
CA TYR A 447 6.41 -10.42 5.61
C TYR A 447 5.76 -9.04 5.69
N LEU A 448 4.45 -8.95 5.46
CA LEU A 448 3.72 -7.68 5.51
C LEU A 448 3.78 -6.99 6.89
N SER A 449 3.98 -7.74 7.97
CA SER A 449 4.18 -7.16 9.31
C SER A 449 5.37 -6.20 9.39
N ASN A 450 6.36 -6.33 8.49
CA ASN A 450 7.54 -5.46 8.40
C ASN A 450 7.53 -4.54 7.15
N ALA A 451 6.47 -4.57 6.34
CA ALA A 451 6.37 -3.81 5.08
C ALA A 451 5.67 -2.44 5.24
N THR A 452 5.38 -2.00 6.47
CA THR A 452 4.67 -0.74 6.73
C THR A 452 5.42 0.44 6.12
N GLY A 453 4.73 1.24 5.29
CA GLY A 453 5.29 2.41 4.62
C GLY A 453 5.94 2.12 3.26
N ALA A 454 5.95 0.88 2.79
CA ALA A 454 6.45 0.54 1.46
C ALA A 454 5.70 1.29 0.36
N SER A 455 6.44 1.77 -0.64
CA SER A 455 5.82 2.22 -1.89
C SER A 455 4.97 1.08 -2.50
N GLY A 456 3.81 1.38 -3.08
CA GLY A 456 2.95 0.36 -3.69
C GLY A 456 2.26 -0.61 -2.72
N MET A 457 2.35 -0.39 -1.40
CA MET A 457 1.76 -1.27 -0.37
C MET A 457 0.27 -1.59 -0.61
N ASN A 458 -0.50 -0.61 -1.08
CA ASN A 458 -1.92 -0.80 -1.39
C ASN A 458 -2.16 -1.90 -2.43
N ARG A 459 -1.27 -2.08 -3.41
CA ARG A 459 -1.37 -3.18 -4.39
C ARG A 459 -1.16 -4.54 -3.74
N VAL A 460 -0.18 -4.64 -2.84
CA VAL A 460 0.11 -5.87 -2.11
C VAL A 460 -1.04 -6.24 -1.17
N LEU A 461 -1.57 -5.26 -0.43
CA LEU A 461 -2.74 -5.45 0.44
C LEU A 461 -4.00 -5.78 -0.36
N GLY A 462 -4.20 -5.16 -1.53
CA GLY A 462 -5.27 -5.48 -2.45
C GLY A 462 -5.23 -6.95 -2.87
N THR A 463 -4.06 -7.41 -3.30
CA THR A 463 -3.80 -8.80 -3.69
C THR A 463 -4.07 -9.75 -2.53
N LEU A 464 -3.49 -9.50 -1.35
CA LEU A 464 -3.71 -10.31 -0.15
C LEU A 464 -5.20 -10.43 0.16
N ASN A 465 -5.95 -9.33 0.05
CA ASN A 465 -7.38 -9.35 0.35
C ASN A 465 -8.20 -10.13 -0.68
N ILE A 466 -7.82 -10.15 -1.97
CA ILE A 466 -8.42 -11.07 -2.94
C ILE A 466 -8.13 -12.51 -2.51
N ALA A 467 -6.86 -12.79 -2.22
CA ALA A 467 -6.39 -14.11 -1.82
C ALA A 467 -7.01 -14.58 -0.49
N LYS A 468 -7.50 -13.68 0.36
CA LYS A 468 -8.26 -13.99 1.59
C LYS A 468 -9.78 -14.03 1.40
N GLY A 469 -10.29 -13.71 0.22
CA GLY A 469 -11.72 -13.60 -0.04
C GLY A 469 -12.39 -12.32 0.48
N ASN A 470 -11.61 -11.30 0.84
CA ASN A 470 -12.06 -10.00 1.35
C ASN A 470 -12.22 -8.97 0.21
N TYR A 471 -13.08 -9.26 -0.77
CA TYR A 471 -13.14 -8.51 -2.03
C TYR A 471 -13.50 -7.03 -1.89
N SER A 472 -14.35 -6.67 -0.91
CA SER A 472 -14.68 -5.27 -0.62
C SER A 472 -13.44 -4.48 -0.18
N LEU A 473 -12.64 -5.04 0.73
CA LEU A 473 -11.40 -4.42 1.19
C LEU A 473 -10.33 -4.43 0.10
N ALA A 474 -10.28 -5.47 -0.73
CA ALA A 474 -9.39 -5.50 -1.90
C ALA A 474 -9.70 -4.35 -2.87
N GLN A 475 -10.98 -4.14 -3.21
CA GLN A 475 -11.41 -3.04 -4.08
C GLN A 475 -11.07 -1.67 -3.46
N GLN A 476 -11.22 -1.51 -2.14
CA GLN A 476 -10.83 -0.28 -1.44
C GLN A 476 -9.33 -0.02 -1.54
N ASN A 477 -8.49 -1.03 -1.28
CA ASN A 477 -7.04 -0.89 -1.38
C ASN A 477 -6.58 -0.53 -2.81
N LEU A 478 -7.25 -1.07 -3.83
CA LEU A 478 -6.91 -0.87 -5.24
C LEU A 478 -7.64 0.33 -5.88
N THR A 479 -8.16 1.26 -5.08
CA THR A 479 -8.89 2.42 -5.60
C THR A 479 -7.99 3.29 -6.47
N GLY A 480 -8.44 3.57 -7.70
CA GLY A 480 -7.72 4.41 -8.65
C GLY A 480 -6.69 3.68 -9.52
N GLU A 481 -6.33 2.45 -9.17
CA GLU A 481 -5.44 1.61 -9.97
C GLU A 481 -6.15 1.15 -11.25
N LYS A 482 -5.46 1.26 -12.39
CA LYS A 482 -5.92 0.79 -13.69
C LYS A 482 -5.19 -0.50 -14.06
N SER A 483 -5.45 -1.56 -13.31
CA SER A 483 -4.77 -2.84 -13.45
C SER A 483 -5.73 -4.04 -13.49
N ASN A 484 -5.21 -5.18 -13.93
CA ASN A 484 -5.94 -6.45 -13.92
C ASN A 484 -6.34 -6.85 -12.49
N MET A 485 -5.48 -6.60 -11.48
CA MET A 485 -5.79 -6.89 -10.09
C MET A 485 -6.96 -6.05 -9.56
N ALA A 486 -6.99 -4.75 -9.88
CA ALA A 486 -8.08 -3.86 -9.49
C ALA A 486 -9.41 -4.27 -10.14
N ALA A 487 -9.38 -4.60 -11.44
CA ALA A 487 -10.55 -5.11 -12.15
C ALA A 487 -11.03 -6.46 -11.58
N LEU A 488 -10.12 -7.36 -11.23
CA LEU A 488 -10.45 -8.65 -10.62
C LEU A 488 -11.14 -8.45 -9.26
N ALA A 489 -10.61 -7.59 -8.39
CA ALA A 489 -11.26 -7.24 -7.11
C ALA A 489 -12.69 -6.74 -7.32
N GLN A 490 -12.90 -5.86 -8.29
CA GLN A 490 -14.21 -5.29 -8.61
C GLN A 490 -15.17 -6.36 -9.18
N ILE A 491 -14.71 -7.26 -10.05
CA ILE A 491 -15.51 -8.38 -10.59
C ILE A 491 -15.94 -9.34 -9.47
N LEU A 492 -15.04 -9.65 -8.54
CA LEU A 492 -15.30 -10.51 -7.38
C LEU A 492 -16.25 -9.84 -6.37
N ASN A 493 -16.11 -8.53 -6.18
CA ASN A 493 -17.02 -7.73 -5.37
C ASN A 493 -18.36 -7.39 -6.09
N LYS A 494 -18.54 -7.86 -7.32
CA LYS A 494 -19.73 -7.65 -8.17
C LYS A 494 -19.98 -6.19 -8.56
N ASP A 495 -18.96 -5.35 -8.48
CA ASP A 495 -18.98 -3.98 -9.01
C ASP A 495 -18.58 -3.96 -10.49
N TYR A 496 -19.48 -4.48 -11.33
CA TYR A 496 -19.23 -4.62 -12.77
C TYR A 496 -19.11 -3.28 -13.49
N SER A 497 -19.70 -2.21 -12.94
CA SER A 497 -19.57 -0.86 -13.49
C SER A 497 -18.15 -0.34 -13.31
N ALA A 498 -17.60 -0.43 -12.09
CA ALA A 498 -16.21 -0.06 -11.85
C ALA A 498 -15.24 -0.94 -12.65
N ALA A 499 -15.45 -2.26 -12.68
CA ALA A 499 -14.62 -3.18 -13.45
C ALA A 499 -14.57 -2.83 -14.95
N THR A 500 -15.70 -2.42 -15.53
CA THR A 500 -15.76 -1.96 -16.92
C THR A 500 -14.88 -0.74 -17.16
N GLN A 501 -14.95 0.25 -16.26
CA GLN A 501 -14.15 1.48 -16.37
C GLN A 501 -12.66 1.21 -16.18
N THR A 502 -12.31 0.40 -15.16
CA THR A 502 -10.93 0.01 -14.88
C THR A 502 -10.31 -0.72 -16.07
N LEU A 503 -10.98 -1.75 -16.62
CA LEU A 503 -10.49 -2.51 -17.77
C LEU A 503 -10.35 -1.66 -19.04
N ALA A 504 -11.21 -0.66 -19.23
CA ALA A 504 -11.12 0.27 -20.36
C ALA A 504 -9.96 1.26 -20.22
N GLY A 505 -9.51 1.53 -18.98
CA GLY A 505 -8.42 2.45 -18.67
C GLY A 505 -7.02 1.83 -18.69
N ILE A 506 -6.88 0.51 -18.86
CA ILE A 506 -5.57 -0.15 -18.92
C ILE A 506 -4.88 0.21 -20.24
N ASP A 507 -3.79 0.98 -20.17
CA ASP A 507 -3.09 1.49 -21.36
C ASP A 507 -2.46 0.38 -22.21
N LYS A 508 -1.83 -0.61 -21.55
CA LYS A 508 -1.20 -1.78 -22.17
C LYS A 508 -1.87 -3.06 -21.70
N GLY A 509 -3.11 -3.27 -22.14
CA GLY A 509 -3.85 -4.48 -21.83
C GLY A 509 -3.15 -5.74 -22.34
N ASP A 510 -3.17 -6.80 -21.54
CA ASP A 510 -2.59 -8.10 -21.85
C ASP A 510 -3.67 -9.18 -22.06
N ALA A 511 -3.26 -10.43 -22.22
CA ALA A 511 -4.17 -11.55 -22.40
C ALA A 511 -5.16 -11.71 -21.22
N LEU A 512 -4.73 -11.41 -19.99
CA LEU A 512 -5.58 -11.47 -18.81
C LEU A 512 -6.59 -10.31 -18.81
N THR A 513 -6.22 -9.12 -19.28
CA THR A 513 -7.16 -8.01 -19.48
C THR A 513 -8.32 -8.44 -20.37
N ASP A 514 -8.03 -9.10 -21.50
CA ASP A 514 -9.06 -9.62 -22.40
C ASP A 514 -9.88 -10.75 -21.76
N TYR A 515 -9.26 -11.63 -20.98
CA TYR A 515 -9.98 -12.67 -20.23
C TYR A 515 -10.97 -12.08 -19.22
N LEU A 516 -10.54 -11.09 -18.44
CA LEU A 516 -11.40 -10.41 -17.45
C LEU A 516 -12.55 -9.65 -18.13
N ARG A 517 -12.33 -9.08 -19.32
CA ARG A 517 -13.40 -8.50 -20.14
C ARG A 517 -14.41 -9.57 -20.57
N ALA A 518 -13.94 -10.72 -21.05
CA ALA A 518 -14.82 -11.83 -21.41
C ALA A 518 -15.64 -12.33 -20.21
N LEU A 519 -15.01 -12.47 -19.05
CA LEU A 519 -15.65 -12.87 -17.80
C LEU A 519 -16.72 -11.88 -17.35
N LEU A 520 -16.42 -10.58 -17.37
CA LEU A 520 -17.39 -9.53 -17.04
C LEU A 520 -18.59 -9.58 -17.99
N LEU A 521 -18.35 -9.73 -19.30
CA LEU A 521 -19.41 -9.84 -20.30
C LEU A 521 -20.25 -11.11 -20.08
N ALA A 522 -19.62 -12.25 -19.76
CA ALA A 522 -20.33 -13.49 -19.46
C ALA A 522 -21.23 -13.33 -18.21
N ARG A 523 -20.70 -12.78 -17.11
CA ARG A 523 -21.46 -12.52 -15.86
C ARG A 523 -22.60 -11.51 -16.04
N THR A 524 -22.51 -10.62 -17.03
CA THR A 524 -23.56 -9.65 -17.37
C THR A 524 -24.50 -10.10 -18.50
N GLY A 525 -24.47 -11.39 -18.89
CA GLY A 525 -25.40 -11.97 -19.86
C GLY A 525 -25.08 -11.64 -21.32
N GLN A 526 -23.87 -11.16 -21.62
CA GLN A 526 -23.41 -10.76 -22.95
C GLN A 526 -22.43 -11.80 -23.56
N ALA A 527 -22.75 -13.09 -23.44
CA ALA A 527 -21.87 -14.20 -23.87
C ALA A 527 -21.44 -14.12 -25.36
N ASP A 528 -22.30 -13.62 -26.24
CA ASP A 528 -21.94 -13.42 -27.66
C ASP A 528 -20.81 -12.40 -27.82
N LYS A 529 -20.80 -11.33 -27.02
CA LYS A 529 -19.70 -10.33 -27.02
C LYS A 529 -18.46 -10.86 -26.32
N ALA A 530 -18.62 -11.68 -25.28
CA ALA A 530 -17.51 -12.30 -24.56
C ALA A 530 -16.64 -13.18 -25.47
N THR A 531 -17.23 -13.77 -26.51
CA THR A 531 -16.55 -14.66 -27.48
C THR A 531 -15.32 -14.00 -28.12
N GLU A 532 -15.42 -12.73 -28.51
CA GLU A 532 -14.31 -12.02 -29.16
C GLU A 532 -13.11 -11.88 -28.21
N PHE A 533 -13.35 -11.41 -26.99
CA PHE A 533 -12.31 -11.21 -25.99
C PHE A 533 -11.71 -12.52 -25.50
N LEU A 534 -12.54 -13.56 -25.32
CA LEU A 534 -12.06 -14.88 -24.91
C LEU A 534 -11.10 -15.47 -25.95
N ARG A 535 -11.40 -15.30 -27.25
CA ARG A 535 -10.51 -15.73 -28.34
C ARG A 535 -9.19 -14.98 -28.36
N LYS A 536 -9.23 -13.66 -28.14
CA LYS A 536 -8.02 -12.82 -28.05
C LYS A 536 -7.13 -13.27 -26.89
N ALA A 537 -7.73 -13.46 -25.70
CA ALA A 537 -7.03 -13.95 -24.52
C ALA A 537 -6.39 -15.33 -24.77
N ALA A 538 -7.17 -16.28 -25.31
CA ALA A 538 -6.70 -17.64 -25.60
C ALA A 538 -5.59 -17.68 -26.66
N PHE A 539 -5.64 -16.79 -27.65
CA PHE A 539 -4.61 -16.68 -28.68
C PHE A 539 -3.30 -16.08 -28.11
N ALA A 540 -3.41 -15.06 -27.26
CA ALA A 540 -2.25 -14.38 -26.68
C ALA A 540 -1.58 -15.19 -25.56
N ASP A 541 -2.35 -15.94 -24.78
CA ASP A 541 -1.86 -16.81 -23.71
C ASP A 541 -2.61 -18.16 -23.70
N PRO A 542 -1.99 -19.24 -24.21
CA PRO A 542 -2.59 -20.57 -24.22
C PRO A 542 -2.99 -21.12 -22.85
N SER A 543 -2.37 -20.64 -21.75
CA SER A 543 -2.76 -21.06 -20.41
C SER A 543 -4.15 -20.53 -20.02
N LEU A 544 -4.56 -19.37 -20.55
CA LEU A 544 -5.92 -18.84 -20.39
C LEU A 544 -6.93 -19.63 -21.22
N ALA A 545 -6.53 -20.18 -22.37
CA ALA A 545 -7.36 -21.10 -23.14
C ALA A 545 -7.69 -22.34 -22.29
N ALA A 546 -6.66 -22.98 -21.72
CA ALA A 546 -6.80 -24.15 -20.86
C ALA A 546 -7.55 -23.86 -19.55
N PHE A 547 -7.44 -22.64 -19.01
CA PHE A 547 -8.24 -22.17 -17.89
C PHE A 547 -9.72 -22.07 -18.30
N SER A 548 -10.02 -21.39 -19.42
CA SER A 548 -11.39 -21.21 -19.92
C SER A 548 -12.11 -22.52 -20.24
N ASP A 549 -11.39 -23.57 -20.65
CA ASP A 549 -11.93 -24.92 -20.90
C ASP A 549 -12.44 -25.63 -19.66
N ARG A 550 -11.98 -25.20 -18.50
CA ARG A 550 -12.37 -25.75 -17.20
C ARG A 550 -13.27 -24.80 -16.41
N ASP A 551 -13.31 -23.52 -16.80
CA ASP A 551 -14.13 -22.50 -16.17
C ASP A 551 -15.61 -22.66 -16.53
N ILE A 552 -16.44 -22.98 -15.52
CA ILE A 552 -17.89 -23.12 -15.68
C ILE A 552 -18.55 -21.81 -16.08
N GLU A 553 -17.94 -20.66 -15.79
CA GLU A 553 -18.44 -19.34 -16.17
C GLU A 553 -18.33 -19.10 -17.69
N MET A 554 -17.45 -19.84 -18.37
CA MET A 554 -17.21 -19.74 -19.81
C MET A 554 -17.98 -20.77 -20.63
N GLN A 555 -18.76 -21.66 -20.00
CA GLN A 555 -19.42 -22.78 -20.70
C GLN A 555 -20.40 -22.35 -21.80
N ASN A 556 -20.97 -21.15 -21.69
CA ASN A 556 -21.92 -20.58 -22.66
C ASN A 556 -21.27 -19.58 -23.63
N VAL A 557 -19.96 -19.33 -23.49
CA VAL A 557 -19.20 -18.45 -24.39
C VAL A 557 -18.61 -19.32 -25.50
N LYS A 558 -18.79 -18.91 -26.76
CA LYS A 558 -18.24 -19.65 -27.90
C LYS A 558 -16.72 -19.47 -27.90
N LYS A 559 -16.00 -20.56 -28.14
CA LYS A 559 -14.53 -20.57 -28.23
C LYS A 559 -14.08 -20.50 -29.67
#